data_AF-A0A496P1P1-F1
#
_entry.id   AF-A0A496P1P1-F1
#
_cell.length_a   1.000
_cell.length_b   1.000
_cell.length_c   1.000
_cell.angle_alpha   90.00
_cell.angle_beta   90.00
_cell.angle_gamma   90.00
#
_symmetry.space_group_name_H-M   'P 1'
#
loop_
_entity.id
_entity.type
_entity.pdbx_description
1 polymer ?
#
loop_
_entity_poly.entity_id
_entity_poly.type
_entity_poly.pdbx_seq_one_letter_code
_entity_poly.pdbx_strand_id
1 'polypeptide(L)'
;VIIATDADVDGMHIRLLMITFFLQFFPDVIKNGHLYILQTPLFRVRNKKETRYCYTEAERIKALEDLGKNPEITRFKGLGEISPEEFKHFIGKDIRLEPVVVGKDTTIDQLLEFYMGKNTPDRQNFILENLVVEEAITE
;
A
#
# COMPACT_ATOMS: atom_id res chain seq x y z
N VAL A 1 15.12 3.54 -3.42
CA VAL A 1 14.37 2.41 -4.01
C VAL A 1 12.90 2.62 -3.71
N ILE A 2 12.03 2.51 -4.72
CA ILE A 2 10.57 2.63 -4.54
C ILE A 2 9.95 1.31 -5.00
N ILE A 3 9.20 0.66 -4.12
CA ILE A 3 8.41 -0.55 -4.41
C ILE A 3 7.01 -0.08 -4.80
N ALA A 4 6.61 -0.35 -6.04
CA ALA A 4 5.25 -0.13 -6.52
C ALA A 4 4.58 -1.48 -6.78
N THR A 5 3.47 -1.73 -6.10
CA THR A 5 2.65 -2.94 -6.25
C THR A 5 1.18 -2.54 -6.30
N ASP A 6 0.34 -3.48 -6.74
CA ASP A 6 -1.11 -3.33 -6.70
C ASP A 6 -1.61 -3.18 -5.26
N ALA A 7 -2.79 -2.57 -5.11
CA ALA A 7 -3.44 -2.30 -3.83
C ALA A 7 -4.39 -3.43 -3.41
N ASP A 8 -4.04 -4.66 -3.78
CA ASP A 8 -4.76 -5.89 -3.48
C ASP A 8 -3.94 -6.83 -2.59
N VAL A 9 -4.52 -8.00 -2.28
CA VAL A 9 -3.90 -9.00 -1.39
C VAL A 9 -2.59 -9.55 -1.95
N ASP A 10 -2.53 -9.76 -3.27
CA ASP A 10 -1.35 -10.28 -3.94
C ASP A 10 -0.23 -9.23 -4.00
N GLY A 11 -0.58 -7.96 -4.25
CA GLY A 11 0.33 -6.84 -4.19
C GLY A 11 0.92 -6.64 -2.79
N MET A 12 0.12 -6.79 -1.73
CA MET A 12 0.62 -6.79 -0.35
C MET A 12 1.60 -7.93 -0.10
N HIS A 13 1.34 -9.13 -0.62
CA HIS A 13 2.24 -10.26 -0.47
C HIS A 13 3.58 -10.04 -1.21
N ILE A 14 3.55 -9.57 -2.47
CA ILE A 14 4.76 -9.23 -3.23
C ILE A 14 5.57 -8.14 -2.51
N ARG A 15 4.88 -7.13 -1.96
CA ARG A 15 5.52 -6.06 -1.18
C ARG A 15 6.28 -6.63 0.01
N LEU A 16 5.69 -7.56 0.76
CA LEU A 16 6.34 -8.21 1.89
C LEU A 16 7.57 -9.03 1.46
N LEU A 17 7.49 -9.77 0.35
CA LEU A 17 8.62 -10.52 -0.20
C LEU A 17 9.77 -9.59 -0.61
N MET A 18 9.46 -8.44 -1.22
CA MET A 18 10.47 -7.44 -1.59
C MET A 18 11.11 -6.78 -0.37
N ILE A 19 10.32 -6.42 0.64
CA ILE A 19 10.86 -5.88 1.89
C ILE A 19 11.78 -6.92 2.56
N THR A 20 11.36 -8.18 2.60
CA THR A 20 12.15 -9.29 3.15
C THR A 20 13.47 -9.45 2.40
N PHE A 21 13.45 -9.40 1.07
CA PHE A 21 14.65 -9.42 0.24
C PHE A 21 15.62 -8.27 0.58
N PHE A 22 15.11 -7.03 0.71
CA PHE A 22 15.96 -5.91 1.11
C PHE A 22 16.45 -6.03 2.55
N LEU A 23 15.64 -6.53 3.48
CA LEU A 23 16.06 -6.79 4.86
C LEU A 23 17.20 -7.80 4.94
N GLN A 24 17.11 -8.88 4.15
CA GLN A 24 18.07 -9.97 4.17
C GLN A 24 19.39 -9.62 3.47
N PHE A 25 19.32 -9.02 2.29
CA PHE A 25 20.51 -8.81 1.44
C PHE A 25 21.06 -7.38 1.47
N PHE A 26 20.22 -6.40 1.80
CA PHE A 26 20.58 -4.97 1.74
C PHE A 26 20.03 -4.17 2.95
N PRO A 27 20.24 -4.62 4.20
CA PRO A 27 19.66 -3.99 5.38
C PRO A 27 20.01 -2.51 5.52
N ASP A 28 21.18 -2.09 5.04
CA ASP A 28 21.64 -0.71 5.09
C ASP A 28 20.79 0.24 4.23
N VAL A 29 20.17 -0.25 3.15
CA VAL A 29 19.22 0.53 2.34
C VAL A 29 18.01 0.92 3.19
N ILE A 30 17.55 0.02 4.06
CA ILE A 30 16.41 0.27 4.93
C ILE A 30 16.82 1.15 6.11
N LYS A 31 17.95 0.84 6.76
CA LYS A 31 18.47 1.62 7.90
C LYS A 31 18.72 3.09 7.56
N ASN A 32 19.21 3.35 6.34
CA ASN A 32 19.47 4.71 5.87
C ASN A 32 18.22 5.42 5.30
N GLY A 33 17.03 4.80 5.39
CA GLY A 33 15.78 5.40 4.92
C GLY A 33 15.73 5.54 3.40
N HIS A 34 16.22 4.55 2.66
CA HIS A 34 16.25 4.57 1.19
C HIS A 34 15.29 3.57 0.54
N LEU A 35 14.46 2.87 1.31
CA LEU A 35 13.39 2.00 0.82
C LEU A 35 12.02 2.63 1.09
N TYR A 36 11.21 2.76 0.05
CA TYR A 36 9.88 3.37 0.09
C TYR A 36 8.87 2.49 -0.61
N ILE A 37 7.61 2.57 -0.18
CA ILE A 37 6.45 2.00 -0.85
C ILE A 37 5.73 3.13 -1.55
N LEU A 38 5.42 2.96 -2.84
CA LEU A 38 4.55 3.88 -3.56
C LEU A 38 3.11 3.64 -3.12
N GLN A 39 2.47 4.67 -2.59
CA GLN A 39 1.02 4.65 -2.38
C GLN A 39 0.32 4.86 -3.71
N THR A 40 -0.64 4.00 -4.01
CA THR A 40 -1.43 4.02 -5.25
C THR A 40 -2.86 4.42 -4.92
N PRO A 41 -3.52 5.22 -5.77
CA PRO A 41 -4.88 5.64 -5.49
C PRO A 41 -5.83 4.44 -5.61
N LEU A 42 -6.78 4.35 -4.68
CA LEU A 42 -7.83 3.34 -4.68
C LEU A 42 -9.01 3.77 -5.56
N PHE A 43 -9.26 5.08 -5.64
CA PHE A 43 -10.36 5.65 -6.38
C PHE A 43 -9.94 6.88 -7.18
N ARG A 44 -10.68 7.15 -8.25
CA ARG A 44 -10.71 8.40 -8.97
C ARG A 44 -12.14 8.93 -8.97
N VAL A 45 -12.32 10.15 -8.47
CA VAL A 45 -13.60 10.86 -8.48
C VAL A 45 -13.45 12.07 -9.40
N ARG A 46 -14.30 12.17 -10.44
CA ARG A 46 -14.18 13.26 -11.42
C ARG A 46 -15.53 13.84 -11.82
N ASN A 47 -15.55 15.11 -12.14
CA ASN A 47 -16.65 15.77 -12.85
C ASN A 47 -16.12 16.43 -14.14
N LYS A 48 -16.92 17.29 -14.78
CA LYS A 48 -16.52 17.96 -16.03
C LYS A 48 -15.35 18.96 -15.86
N LYS A 49 -15.05 19.39 -14.63
CA LYS A 49 -14.09 20.45 -14.31
C LYS A 49 -12.86 19.96 -13.54
N GLU A 50 -13.03 18.96 -12.67
CA GLU A 50 -12.02 18.53 -11.71
C GLU A 50 -11.94 17.00 -11.63
N THR A 51 -10.73 16.47 -11.45
CA THR A 51 -10.44 15.06 -11.18
C THR A 51 -9.64 14.97 -9.89
N ARG A 52 -10.07 14.11 -8.97
CA ARG A 52 -9.40 13.83 -7.70
C ARG A 52 -9.06 12.35 -7.56
N TYR A 53 -7.83 12.06 -7.18
CA TYR A 53 -7.37 10.72 -6.85
C TYR A 53 -7.41 10.54 -5.34
N CYS A 54 -8.06 9.47 -4.88
CA CYS A 54 -8.33 9.19 -3.48
C CYS A 54 -7.64 7.88 -3.08
N TYR A 55 -6.96 7.90 -1.95
CA TYR A 55 -6.15 6.81 -1.40
C TYR A 55 -6.84 6.11 -0.22
N THR A 56 -7.93 6.69 0.27
CA THR A 56 -8.77 6.11 1.33
C THR A 56 -10.24 6.26 1.01
N GLU A 57 -11.08 5.46 1.65
CA GLU A 57 -12.53 5.58 1.56
C GLU A 57 -13.03 6.94 2.07
N ALA A 58 -12.41 7.47 3.13
CA ALA A 58 -12.73 8.79 3.66
C ALA A 58 -12.43 9.92 2.65
N GLU A 59 -11.29 9.83 1.95
CA GLU A 59 -10.96 10.77 0.86
C GLU A 59 -11.98 10.67 -0.29
N ARG A 60 -12.43 9.45 -0.63
CA ARG A 60 -13.47 9.23 -1.64
C ARG A 60 -14.78 9.91 -1.25
N ILE A 61 -15.29 9.68 -0.04
CA ILE A 61 -16.55 10.27 0.45
C ILE A 61 -16.46 11.79 0.39
N LYS A 62 -15.38 12.37 0.92
CA LYS A 62 -15.16 13.82 0.88
C LYS A 62 -15.11 14.37 -0.54
N ALA A 63 -14.45 13.68 -1.46
CA ALA A 63 -14.41 14.08 -2.86
C ALA A 63 -15.81 14.06 -3.49
N LEU A 64 -16.67 13.10 -3.15
CA LEU A 64 -18.04 13.06 -3.65
C LEU A 64 -18.87 14.25 -3.17
N GLU A 65 -18.75 14.61 -1.89
CA GLU A 65 -19.42 15.75 -1.30
C GLU A 65 -18.98 17.06 -1.96
N ASP A 66 -17.67 17.24 -2.14
CA ASP A 66 -17.09 18.45 -2.71
C ASP A 66 -17.38 18.63 -4.21
N LEU A 67 -17.36 17.55 -5.01
CA LEU A 67 -17.58 17.63 -6.46
C LEU A 67 -19.05 17.82 -6.86
N GLY A 68 -19.99 17.67 -5.92
CA GLY A 68 -21.40 18.02 -6.10
C GLY A 68 -22.18 17.05 -6.99
N LYS A 69 -22.92 17.56 -8.00
CA LYS A 69 -23.86 16.75 -8.77
C LYS A 69 -23.18 15.79 -9.76
N ASN A 70 -23.47 14.50 -9.61
CA ASN A 70 -23.12 13.38 -10.49
C ASN A 70 -21.62 13.26 -10.85
N PRO A 71 -20.70 13.17 -9.87
CA PRO A 71 -19.33 12.79 -10.13
C PRO A 71 -19.24 11.33 -10.60
N GLU A 72 -18.38 11.06 -11.56
CA GLU A 72 -18.00 9.73 -12.00
C GLU A 72 -16.96 9.16 -11.01
N ILE A 73 -17.17 7.91 -10.59
CA ILE A 73 -16.27 7.20 -9.67
C ILE A 73 -15.67 6.01 -10.41
N THR A 74 -14.35 5.91 -10.40
CA THR A 74 -13.61 4.72 -10.84
C THR A 74 -12.88 4.15 -9.64
N ARG A 75 -13.04 2.85 -9.36
CA ARG A 75 -12.20 2.12 -8.39
C ARG A 75 -11.08 1.44 -9.16
N PHE A 76 -9.84 1.61 -8.72
CA PHE A 76 -8.70 0.91 -9.28
C PHE A 76 -8.50 -0.40 -8.53
N LYS A 77 -8.48 -1.53 -9.25
CA LYS A 77 -8.15 -2.84 -8.65
C LYS A 77 -6.66 -3.12 -8.67
N GLY A 78 -5.93 -2.54 -9.62
CA GLY A 78 -4.49 -2.71 -9.78
C GLY A 78 -3.87 -1.59 -10.58
N LEU A 79 -2.54 -1.53 -10.60
CA LEU A 79 -1.77 -0.53 -11.32
C LEU A 79 -2.00 -0.61 -12.83
N GLY A 80 -2.30 -1.80 -13.35
CA GLY A 80 -2.59 -2.00 -14.77
C GLY A 80 -3.85 -1.29 -15.28
N GLU A 81 -4.75 -0.87 -14.38
CA GLU A 81 -5.95 -0.10 -14.74
C GLU A 81 -5.66 1.42 -14.87
N ILE A 82 -4.45 1.84 -14.49
CA ILE A 82 -4.00 3.22 -14.58
C ILE A 82 -3.21 3.39 -15.88
N SER A 83 -3.65 4.31 -16.74
CA SER A 83 -2.94 4.59 -17.98
C SER A 83 -1.56 5.22 -17.71
N PRO A 84 -0.55 5.02 -18.57
CA PRO A 84 0.77 5.62 -18.38
C PRO A 84 0.76 7.15 -18.26
N GLU A 85 -0.12 7.83 -19.00
CA GLU A 85 -0.30 9.28 -18.92
C GLU A 85 -0.81 9.71 -17.55
N GLU A 86 -1.77 8.96 -16.96
CA GLU A 86 -2.25 9.22 -15.60
C GLU A 86 -1.16 8.88 -14.56
N PHE A 87 -0.50 7.74 -14.71
CA PHE A 87 0.50 7.27 -13.74
C PHE A 87 1.69 8.23 -13.62
N LYS A 88 2.10 8.85 -14.73
CA LYS A 88 3.16 9.88 -14.75
C LYS A 88 2.88 11.02 -13.77
N HIS A 89 1.62 11.40 -13.57
CA HIS A 89 1.26 12.47 -12.65
C HIS A 89 1.44 12.10 -11.17
N PHE A 90 1.51 10.81 -10.84
CA PHE A 90 1.82 10.35 -9.49
C PHE A 90 3.31 10.41 -9.18
N ILE A 91 4.16 10.48 -10.21
CA ILE A 91 5.61 10.59 -10.07
C ILE A 91 6.00 12.06 -10.22
N GLY A 92 6.10 12.77 -9.11
CA GLY A 92 6.42 14.19 -9.08
C GLY A 92 6.84 14.67 -7.71
N LYS A 93 6.75 15.99 -7.48
CA LYS A 93 7.08 16.61 -6.19
C LYS A 93 6.15 16.14 -5.06
N ASP A 94 4.91 15.82 -5.41
CA ASP A 94 3.85 15.41 -4.48
C ASP A 94 3.67 13.88 -4.45
N ILE A 95 4.69 13.12 -4.86
CA ILE A 95 4.67 11.66 -4.82
C ILE A 95 4.40 11.17 -3.39
N ARG A 96 3.36 10.34 -3.23
CA ARG A 96 3.00 9.75 -1.94
C ARG A 96 3.85 8.51 -1.71
N LEU A 97 4.90 8.67 -0.91
CA LEU A 97 5.81 7.59 -0.53
C LEU A 97 5.70 7.30 0.96
N GLU A 98 5.63 6.01 1.29
CA GLU A 98 5.68 5.54 2.66
C GLU A 98 7.05 4.92 2.94
N PRO A 99 7.86 5.50 3.86
CA PRO A 99 9.18 4.96 4.16
C PRO A 99 9.07 3.64 4.92
N VAL A 100 9.88 2.66 4.52
CA VAL A 100 10.01 1.40 5.27
C VAL A 100 11.01 1.63 6.39
N VAL A 101 10.56 1.49 7.64
CA VAL A 101 11.36 1.74 8.84
C VAL A 101 11.40 0.49 9.70
N VAL A 102 12.58 0.15 10.24
CA VAL A 102 12.73 -0.93 11.22
C VAL A 102 12.59 -0.33 12.63
N GLY A 103 11.75 -0.95 13.45
CA GLY A 103 11.54 -0.55 14.85
C GLY A 103 12.84 -0.61 15.67
N LYS A 104 12.93 0.20 16.73
CA LYS A 104 14.14 0.26 17.58
C LYS A 104 14.33 -0.99 18.44
N ASP A 105 13.23 -1.69 18.75
CA ASP A 105 13.20 -2.76 19.75
C ASP A 105 13.28 -4.17 19.15
N THR A 106 13.34 -4.28 17.82
CA THR A 106 13.38 -5.58 17.13
C THR A 106 14.51 -5.60 16.12
N THR A 107 15.33 -6.64 16.18
CA THR A 107 16.41 -6.85 15.21
C THR A 107 15.85 -7.38 13.89
N ILE A 108 16.57 -7.11 12.79
CA ILE A 108 16.21 -7.64 11.48
C ILE A 108 16.22 -9.18 11.50
N ASP A 109 17.16 -9.80 12.20
CA ASP A 109 17.26 -11.25 12.30
C ASP A 109 16.03 -11.86 12.98
N GLN A 110 15.53 -11.24 14.05
CA GLN A 110 14.30 -11.68 14.71
C GLN A 110 13.06 -11.57 13.80
N LEU A 111 12.97 -10.49 13.01
CA LEU A 111 11.88 -10.32 12.04
C LEU A 111 11.93 -11.41 10.96
N LEU A 112 13.11 -11.67 10.40
CA LEU A 112 13.30 -12.68 9.36
C LEU A 112 13.04 -14.09 9.91
N GLU A 113 13.53 -14.39 11.12
CA GLU A 113 13.28 -15.68 11.78
C GLU A 113 11.78 -15.90 12.01
N PHE A 114 11.06 -14.89 12.48
CA PHE A 114 9.63 -15.01 12.74
C PHE A 114 8.81 -15.15 11.45
N TYR A 115 8.99 -14.24 10.49
CA TYR A 115 8.15 -14.18 9.29
C TYR A 115 8.54 -15.20 8.21
N MET A 116 9.82 -15.61 8.15
CA MET A 116 10.35 -16.49 7.10
C MET A 116 10.97 -17.79 7.62
N GLY A 117 11.01 -18.01 8.94
CA GLY A 117 11.57 -19.21 9.55
C GLY A 117 10.65 -20.44 9.52
N LYS A 118 11.01 -21.46 10.29
CA LYS A 118 10.30 -22.76 10.35
C LYS A 118 9.20 -22.83 11.42
N ASN A 119 8.89 -21.71 12.07
CA ASN A 119 7.91 -21.53 13.15
C ASN A 119 6.47 -21.41 12.64
N THR A 120 6.02 -22.35 11.79
CA THR A 120 4.67 -22.33 11.21
C THR A 120 3.55 -22.24 12.26
N PRO A 121 3.57 -22.98 13.38
CA PRO A 121 2.51 -22.90 14.40
C PRO A 121 2.40 -21.49 15.02
N ASP A 122 3.53 -20.86 15.34
CA ASP A 122 3.56 -19.54 15.96
C ASP A 122 3.01 -18.47 15.01
N ARG A 123 3.36 -18.55 13.72
CA ARG A 123 2.80 -17.67 12.69
C ARG A 123 1.29 -17.85 12.54
N GLN A 124 0.80 -19.09 12.59
CA GLN A 124 -0.64 -19.35 12.52
C GLN A 124 -1.37 -18.72 13.71
N ASN A 125 -0.87 -18.92 14.93
CA ASN A 125 -1.46 -18.32 16.13
C ASN A 125 -1.45 -16.78 16.04
N PHE A 126 -0.31 -16.20 15.63
CA PHE A 126 -0.20 -14.76 15.43
C PHE A 126 -1.23 -14.23 14.43
N ILE A 127 -1.41 -14.90 13.29
CA ILE A 127 -2.42 -14.52 12.29
C ILE A 127 -3.82 -14.58 12.90
N LEU A 128 -4.15 -15.65 13.64
CA LEU A 128 -5.48 -15.81 14.26
C LEU A 128 -5.76 -14.72 15.30
N GLU A 129 -4.77 -14.34 16.11
CA GLU A 129 -4.91 -13.31 17.14
C GLU A 129 -5.03 -11.90 16.56
N ASN A 130 -4.47 -11.65 15.39
CA ASN A 130 -4.40 -10.34 14.76
C ASN A 130 -5.28 -10.22 13.50
N LEU A 131 -6.10 -11.23 13.21
CA LEU A 131 -6.98 -11.22 12.05
C LEU A 131 -8.05 -10.14 12.22
N VAL A 132 -7.92 -9.06 11.45
CA VAL A 132 -8.98 -8.05 11.33
C VAL A 132 -9.97 -8.57 10.29
N VAL A 133 -11.17 -8.94 10.73
CA VAL A 133 -12.26 -9.28 9.83
C VAL A 133 -12.88 -7.97 9.37
N GLU A 134 -12.69 -7.60 8.10
CA GLU A 134 -13.49 -6.54 7.50
C GLU A 134 -14.95 -7.02 7.50
N GLU A 135 -15.82 -6.37 8.28
CA GLU A 135 -17.26 -6.60 8.16
C GLU A 135 -17.65 -6.31 6.71
N ALA A 136 -18.20 -7.31 6.02
CA ALA A 136 -18.69 -7.14 4.67
C ALA A 136 -19.65 -5.95 4.67
N ILE A 137 -19.31 -4.92 3.88
CA ILE A 137 -20.16 -3.75 3.68
C ILE A 137 -21.49 -4.29 3.14
N THR A 138 -22.52 -4.36 3.99
CA THR A 138 -23.87 -4.71 3.54
C THR A 138 -24.31 -3.67 2.52
N GLU A 139 -24.59 -4.15 1.30
CA GLU A 139 -25.12 -3.36 0.16
C GLU A 139 -26.38 -2.57 0.52
#